data_AF-A0A419E2Q6-F1
#
_entry.id   AF-A0A419E2Q6-F1
#
_cell.length_a   1.000
_cell.length_b   1.000
_cell.length_c   1.000
_cell.angle_alpha   90.00
_cell.angle_beta   90.00
_cell.angle_gamma   90.00
#
_symmetry.space_group_name_H-M   'P 1'
#
loop_
_entity.id
_entity.type
_entity.pdbx_description
1 polymer ?
#
loop_
_entity_poly.entity_id
_entity_poly.type
_entity_poly.pdbx_seq_one_letter_code
_entity_poly.pdbx_strand_id
1 'polypeptide(L)'
;MSAKRITLLLLPALLLAACGTGETPMPTPDIGAIQTAAAQTVMADILATQSAEAARTPLASPTAEATQPPAETPTATVTLTVGVFSTPGVLGTPGLCDDAVFVDDVTVEDGSVMTPGQEFLKTWKVRNTGDCTWGAGYSIIFGGYNDRMSGVPAALATTVIPNQEVDVSVQFKAPAQAGEYLSAWRMANPSGYAFGQFLFVKIIVR
;
A
#
# COMPACT_ATOMS: atom_id res chain seq x y z
N MET A 1 -67.61 38.51 -53.38
CA MET A 1 -66.99 37.22 -53.79
C MET A 1 -66.63 36.48 -52.51
N SER A 2 -67.04 35.20 -52.40
CA SER A 2 -66.91 34.20 -51.32
C SER A 2 -65.85 34.42 -50.22
N ALA A 3 -66.00 33.96 -48.98
CA ALA A 3 -66.67 32.74 -48.54
C ALA A 3 -67.08 32.79 -47.06
N LYS A 4 -68.20 32.13 -46.76
CA LYS A 4 -68.72 31.84 -45.42
C LYS A 4 -68.61 30.33 -45.22
N ARG A 5 -67.80 29.85 -44.26
CA ARG A 5 -68.00 28.54 -43.60
C ARG A 5 -67.51 28.61 -42.15
N ILE A 6 -68.50 28.59 -41.27
CA ILE A 6 -68.45 28.44 -39.82
C ILE A 6 -68.55 26.93 -39.50
N THR A 7 -68.23 26.56 -38.27
CA THR A 7 -68.60 25.34 -37.50
C THR A 7 -67.56 24.22 -37.58
N LEU A 8 -66.68 24.03 -36.58
CA LEU A 8 -66.91 23.51 -35.21
C LEU A 8 -67.44 22.08 -35.22
N LEU A 9 -66.61 21.09 -34.86
CA LEU A 9 -66.89 20.03 -33.87
C LEU A 9 -65.98 18.79 -34.01
N LEU A 10 -65.65 18.25 -32.83
CA LEU A 10 -65.42 16.84 -32.47
C LEU A 10 -64.02 16.22 -32.64
N LEU A 11 -63.30 16.24 -31.50
CA LEU A 11 -62.47 15.13 -31.02
C LEU A 11 -63.23 13.79 -31.13
N PRO A 12 -62.50 12.70 -31.47
CA PRO A 12 -62.79 11.40 -30.91
C PRO A 12 -61.60 10.91 -30.06
N ALA A 13 -61.86 10.76 -28.76
CA ALA A 13 -61.10 9.90 -27.88
C ALA A 13 -61.37 8.45 -28.31
N LEU A 14 -60.37 7.80 -28.92
CA LEU A 14 -60.47 6.41 -29.35
C LEU A 14 -59.66 5.52 -28.39
N LEU A 15 -60.34 5.04 -27.35
CA LEU A 15 -59.93 3.92 -26.52
C LEU A 15 -60.11 2.63 -27.34
N LEU A 16 -59.02 2.01 -27.79
CA LEU A 16 -59.02 0.59 -28.15
C LEU A 16 -58.07 -0.16 -27.21
N ALA A 17 -58.68 -1.04 -26.43
CA ALA A 17 -58.04 -2.09 -25.67
C ALA A 17 -57.25 -3.00 -26.62
N ALA A 18 -55.92 -2.97 -26.52
CA ALA A 18 -55.07 -3.99 -27.12
C ALA A 18 -54.98 -5.17 -26.15
N CYS A 19 -55.43 -6.31 -26.65
CA CYS A 19 -55.48 -7.61 -25.98
C CYS A 19 -54.08 -8.06 -25.53
N GLY A 20 -54.00 -8.59 -24.31
CA GLY A 20 -52.77 -9.13 -23.72
C GLY A 20 -52.22 -10.29 -24.56
N THR A 21 -50.98 -10.14 -25.01
CA THR A 21 -50.19 -11.25 -25.51
C THR A 21 -49.50 -11.87 -24.30
N GLY A 22 -49.97 -13.06 -23.93
CA GLY A 22 -49.35 -13.87 -22.88
C GLY A 22 -47.88 -14.10 -23.20
N GLU A 23 -47.04 -13.84 -22.21
CA GLU A 23 -45.64 -14.21 -22.18
C GLU A 23 -45.53 -15.72 -22.43
N THR A 24 -44.86 -16.12 -23.50
CA THR A 24 -44.28 -17.46 -23.54
C THR A 24 -43.17 -17.49 -22.50
N PRO A 25 -43.20 -18.40 -21.50
CA PRO A 25 -42.07 -18.56 -20.60
C PRO A 25 -40.84 -18.94 -21.43
N MET A 26 -39.77 -18.15 -21.31
CA MET A 26 -38.44 -18.54 -21.78
C MET A 26 -38.06 -19.89 -21.16
N PRO A 27 -37.28 -20.73 -21.86
CA PRO A 27 -36.82 -21.99 -21.31
C PRO A 27 -36.01 -21.71 -20.04
N THR A 28 -36.53 -22.17 -18.90
CA THR A 28 -35.85 -22.16 -17.61
C THR A 28 -34.52 -22.91 -17.76
N PRO A 29 -33.36 -22.28 -17.48
CA PRO A 29 -32.11 -23.01 -17.41
C PRO A 29 -32.17 -24.00 -16.24
N ASP A 30 -32.06 -25.30 -16.52
CA ASP A 30 -31.89 -26.32 -15.50
C ASP A 30 -30.46 -26.20 -14.92
N ILE A 31 -30.35 -25.58 -13.75
CA ILE A 31 -29.10 -25.35 -13.00
C ILE A 31 -28.46 -26.68 -12.54
N GLY A 32 -29.15 -27.82 -12.66
CA GLY A 32 -28.60 -29.15 -12.34
C GLY A 32 -27.66 -29.72 -13.41
N ALA A 33 -27.75 -29.26 -14.66
CA ALA A 33 -26.99 -29.82 -15.78
C ALA A 33 -25.62 -29.16 -16.02
N ILE A 34 -25.37 -27.96 -15.49
CA ILE A 34 -24.10 -27.23 -15.68
C ILE A 34 -23.04 -27.62 -14.61
N GLN A 35 -23.46 -28.20 -13.48
CA GLN A 35 -22.56 -28.51 -12.35
C GLN A 35 -21.78 -29.83 -12.47
N THR A 36 -22.09 -30.69 -13.46
CA THR A 36 -21.49 -32.05 -13.53
C THR A 36 -20.32 -32.17 -14.52
N ALA A 37 -20.04 -31.15 -15.32
CA ALA A 37 -18.97 -31.20 -16.33
C ALA A 37 -17.63 -30.57 -15.89
N ALA A 38 -17.57 -29.82 -14.79
CA ALA A 38 -16.37 -29.09 -14.38
C ALA A 38 -15.47 -29.80 -13.36
N ALA A 39 -15.85 -31.01 -12.89
CA ALA A 39 -15.15 -31.67 -11.78
C ALA A 39 -14.16 -32.79 -12.18
N GLN A 40 -13.99 -33.11 -13.47
CA GLN A 40 -13.18 -34.28 -13.88
C GLN A 40 -11.87 -34.00 -14.63
N THR A 41 -11.51 -32.74 -14.91
CA THR A 41 -10.31 -32.46 -15.72
C THR A 41 -9.03 -32.18 -14.90
N VAL A 42 -9.11 -32.05 -13.57
CA VAL A 42 -7.94 -31.65 -12.75
C VAL A 42 -7.14 -32.84 -12.19
N MET A 43 -7.61 -34.09 -12.33
CA MET A 43 -6.94 -35.26 -11.73
C MET A 43 -5.89 -35.94 -12.63
N ALA A 44 -5.73 -35.55 -13.90
CA ALA A 44 -4.77 -36.21 -14.81
C ALA A 44 -3.38 -35.56 -14.85
N ASP A 45 -3.25 -34.28 -14.50
CA ASP A 45 -2.01 -33.52 -14.77
C ASP A 45 -0.94 -33.64 -13.66
N ILE A 46 -1.29 -34.18 -12.49
CA ILE A 46 -0.36 -34.32 -11.35
C ILE A 46 0.46 -35.63 -11.42
N LEU A 47 0.06 -36.60 -12.26
CA LEU A 47 0.75 -37.90 -12.34
C LEU A 47 1.93 -37.95 -13.33
N ALA A 48 2.11 -36.94 -14.18
CA ALA A 48 3.15 -36.96 -15.23
C ALA A 48 4.47 -36.25 -14.84
N THR A 49 4.50 -35.42 -13.79
CA THR A 49 5.68 -34.59 -13.45
C THR A 49 6.53 -35.13 -12.30
N GLN A 50 6.41 -36.43 -11.97
CA GLN A 50 7.21 -37.07 -10.90
C GLN A 50 8.29 -38.04 -11.41
N SER A 51 8.58 -38.08 -12.71
CA SER A 51 9.45 -39.11 -13.32
C SER A 51 10.74 -38.61 -13.97
N ALA A 52 11.18 -37.35 -13.74
CA ALA A 52 12.36 -36.79 -14.42
C ALA A 52 13.54 -36.29 -13.55
N GLU A 53 13.56 -36.47 -12.21
CA GLU A 53 14.72 -36.01 -11.42
C GLU A 53 15.20 -37.02 -10.37
N ALA A 54 15.29 -38.29 -10.78
CA ALA A 54 16.04 -39.33 -10.07
C ALA A 54 17.42 -39.55 -10.72
N ALA A 55 18.31 -38.55 -10.67
CA ALA A 55 19.71 -38.72 -11.07
C ALA A 55 20.65 -37.65 -10.49
N ARG A 56 20.66 -37.47 -9.16
CA ARG A 56 21.83 -36.87 -8.49
C ARG A 56 22.15 -37.66 -7.25
N THR A 57 23.08 -38.60 -7.43
CA THR A 57 23.81 -39.31 -6.38
C THR A 57 24.68 -38.31 -5.60
N PRO A 58 24.49 -38.08 -4.29
CA PRO A 58 25.57 -37.60 -3.45
C PRO A 58 26.35 -38.84 -3.01
N LEU A 59 27.54 -39.00 -3.58
CA LEU A 59 28.51 -40.01 -3.15
C LEU A 59 28.89 -39.73 -1.69
N ALA A 60 28.49 -40.63 -0.78
CA ALA A 60 28.99 -40.64 0.58
C ALA A 60 30.50 -40.85 0.56
N SER A 61 31.25 -39.90 1.13
CA SER A 61 32.68 -40.04 1.41
C SER A 61 32.85 -40.21 2.92
N PRO A 62 33.23 -41.39 3.42
CA PRO A 62 33.72 -41.54 4.78
C PRO A 62 35.25 -41.47 4.74
N THR A 63 35.82 -40.43 5.33
CA THR A 63 37.20 -40.50 5.82
C THR A 63 37.23 -39.85 7.19
N ALA A 64 37.18 -40.72 8.18
CA ALA A 64 37.55 -40.41 9.53
C ALA A 64 39.07 -40.27 9.57
N GLU A 65 39.56 -39.11 9.97
CA GLU A 65 40.90 -39.00 10.55
C GLU A 65 40.84 -38.04 11.73
N ALA A 66 40.77 -38.62 12.92
CA ALA A 66 40.89 -37.93 14.17
C ALA A 66 42.36 -37.57 14.39
N THR A 67 42.67 -36.29 14.32
CA THR A 67 43.87 -35.74 14.97
C THR A 67 43.41 -34.51 15.75
N GLN A 68 43.22 -34.68 17.06
CA GLN A 68 43.08 -33.57 18.02
C GLN A 68 44.48 -33.09 18.41
N PRO A 69 44.84 -31.83 18.15
CA PRO A 69 45.86 -31.13 18.91
C PRO A 69 45.31 -30.75 20.30
N PRO A 70 46.16 -30.64 21.32
CA PRO A 70 45.72 -30.50 22.71
C PRO A 70 45.00 -29.18 22.96
N ALA A 71 44.06 -29.24 23.89
CA ALA A 71 43.32 -28.10 24.42
C ALA A 71 44.27 -27.03 24.98
N GLU A 72 44.39 -25.91 24.29
CA GLU A 72 44.87 -24.68 24.92
C GLU A 72 43.71 -24.02 25.66
N THR A 73 43.89 -23.94 26.97
CA THR A 73 43.02 -23.22 27.90
C THR A 73 43.04 -21.73 27.52
N PRO A 74 41.92 -21.09 27.14
CA PRO A 74 41.93 -19.65 27.00
C PRO A 74 42.02 -19.04 28.41
N THR A 75 43.23 -18.59 28.76
CA THR A 75 43.44 -17.64 29.86
C THR A 75 42.68 -16.36 29.49
N ALA A 76 41.52 -16.15 30.12
CA ALA A 76 40.75 -14.92 30.01
C ALA A 76 41.60 -13.75 30.53
N THR A 77 42.27 -13.05 29.61
CA THR A 77 42.94 -11.80 29.88
C THR A 77 41.87 -10.72 29.85
N VAL A 78 41.40 -10.29 31.02
CA VAL A 78 40.55 -9.11 31.18
C VAL A 78 41.40 -7.89 30.80
N THR A 79 41.31 -7.50 29.55
CA THR A 79 41.88 -6.24 29.08
C THR A 79 40.84 -5.17 29.39
N LEU A 80 41.08 -4.39 30.45
CA LEU A 80 40.33 -3.16 30.71
C LEU A 80 40.68 -2.16 29.60
N THR A 81 39.98 -2.22 28.48
CA THR A 81 39.93 -1.12 27.53
C THR A 81 39.24 0.05 28.22
N VAL A 82 40.03 1.00 28.69
CA VAL A 82 39.57 2.36 29.00
C VAL A 82 38.85 2.84 27.76
N GLY A 83 37.52 2.94 27.87
CA GLY A 83 36.68 3.48 26.81
C GLY A 83 37.22 4.85 26.43
N VAL A 84 37.71 4.95 25.20
CA VAL A 84 37.93 6.25 24.58
C VAL A 84 36.53 6.82 24.44
N PHE A 85 36.18 7.75 25.33
CA PHE A 85 35.01 8.58 25.16
C PHE A 85 35.15 9.22 23.78
N SER A 86 34.25 8.88 22.87
CA SER A 86 34.06 9.62 21.63
C SER A 86 33.93 11.09 22.02
N THR A 87 34.94 11.89 21.70
CA THR A 87 34.87 13.35 21.78
C THR A 87 33.60 13.80 21.07
N PRO A 88 32.68 14.55 21.71
CA PRO A 88 31.63 15.26 21.00
C PRO A 88 32.28 16.41 20.23
N GLY A 89 32.85 16.08 19.07
CA GLY A 89 33.36 17.04 18.11
C GLY A 89 32.26 17.36 17.12
N VAL A 90 31.36 18.27 17.49
CA VAL A 90 30.88 19.43 16.72
C VAL A 90 30.09 20.24 17.74
N LEU A 91 30.43 21.52 17.94
CA LEU A 91 29.55 22.49 18.58
C LEU A 91 28.35 22.72 17.65
N GLY A 92 27.45 21.73 17.60
CA GLY A 92 26.17 21.84 16.93
C GLY A 92 25.22 22.59 17.84
N THR A 93 24.34 23.39 17.25
CA THR A 93 23.12 23.87 17.88
C THR A 93 22.49 22.72 18.68
N PRO A 94 22.00 22.92 19.92
CA PRO A 94 21.29 21.86 20.64
C PRO A 94 20.23 21.24 19.72
N GLY A 95 20.35 19.94 19.48
CA GLY A 95 19.43 19.19 18.64
C GLY A 95 18.03 19.23 19.22
N LEU A 96 17.02 19.21 18.36
CA LEU A 96 15.66 18.95 18.81
C LEU A 96 15.56 17.45 19.17
N CYS A 97 14.84 17.13 20.25
CA CYS A 97 14.55 15.74 20.60
C CYS A 97 13.85 15.03 19.43
N ASP A 98 12.74 15.60 18.95
CA ASP A 98 11.99 15.09 17.80
C ASP A 98 12.28 15.94 16.56
N ASP A 99 12.97 15.39 15.56
CA ASP A 99 13.16 16.04 14.27
C ASP A 99 13.31 15.03 13.13
N ALA A 100 12.70 15.34 11.98
CA ALA A 100 12.64 14.46 10.82
C ALA A 100 12.91 15.24 9.53
N VAL A 101 13.69 14.63 8.63
CA VAL A 101 13.92 15.17 7.28
C VAL A 101 13.46 14.19 6.21
N PHE A 102 12.90 14.74 5.13
CA PHE A 102 12.58 13.99 3.93
C PHE A 102 13.88 13.51 3.27
N VAL A 103 13.88 12.26 2.81
CA VAL A 103 15.00 11.67 2.06
C VAL A 103 14.60 11.43 0.62
N ASP A 104 13.49 10.72 0.40
CA ASP A 104 13.07 10.32 -0.94
C ASP A 104 11.59 9.92 -1.02
N ASP A 105 11.03 10.00 -2.23
CA ASP A 105 9.73 9.43 -2.57
C ASP A 105 9.90 7.95 -2.94
N VAL A 106 9.53 7.05 -2.03
CA VAL A 106 9.68 5.60 -2.27
C VAL A 106 8.61 5.09 -3.22
N THR A 107 7.40 5.64 -3.13
CA THR A 107 6.33 5.39 -4.09
C THR A 107 5.68 6.68 -4.55
N VAL A 108 5.04 6.63 -5.72
CA VAL A 108 4.25 7.71 -6.32
C VAL A 108 5.06 9.01 -6.40
N GLU A 109 5.85 9.15 -7.46
CA GLU A 109 6.57 10.39 -7.74
C GLU A 109 5.62 11.57 -7.94
N ASP A 110 6.12 12.78 -7.69
CA ASP A 110 5.34 13.99 -7.86
C ASP A 110 4.84 14.17 -9.31
N GLY A 111 3.55 14.49 -9.43
CA GLY A 111 2.88 14.63 -10.72
C GLY A 111 2.37 13.32 -11.32
N SER A 112 2.46 12.21 -10.58
CA SER A 112 1.86 10.93 -10.98
C SER A 112 0.39 11.10 -11.38
N VAL A 113 0.02 10.50 -12.52
CA VAL A 113 -1.35 10.56 -13.04
C VAL A 113 -2.19 9.47 -12.40
N MET A 114 -3.36 9.85 -11.88
CA MET A 114 -4.32 8.96 -11.24
C MET A 114 -5.68 9.07 -11.93
N THR A 115 -6.44 7.98 -11.92
CA THR A 115 -7.85 8.00 -12.31
C THR A 115 -8.74 8.50 -11.15
N PRO A 116 -9.91 9.10 -11.43
CA PRO A 116 -10.84 9.54 -10.39
C PRO A 116 -11.20 8.42 -9.41
N GLY A 117 -11.02 8.67 -8.11
CA GLY A 117 -11.34 7.69 -7.06
C GLY A 117 -10.34 6.56 -6.90
N GLN A 118 -9.22 6.57 -7.64
CA GLN A 118 -8.15 5.57 -7.51
C GLN A 118 -7.54 5.57 -6.11
N GLU A 119 -7.41 4.39 -5.53
CA GLU A 119 -6.68 4.20 -4.28
C GLU A 119 -5.20 3.95 -4.57
N PHE A 120 -4.32 4.56 -3.80
CA PHE A 120 -2.86 4.39 -3.95
C PHE A 120 -2.14 4.55 -2.61
N LEU A 121 -1.05 3.81 -2.44
CA LEU A 121 -0.19 3.91 -1.28
C LEU A 121 0.99 4.84 -1.60
N LYS A 122 1.11 5.93 -0.86
CA LYS A 122 2.27 6.82 -0.90
C LYS A 122 3.20 6.47 0.26
N THR A 123 4.47 6.28 -0.04
CA THR A 123 5.52 5.98 0.91
C THR A 123 6.65 6.99 0.72
N TRP A 124 7.08 7.60 1.83
CA TRP A 124 8.25 8.46 1.88
C TRP A 124 9.34 7.79 2.70
N LYS A 125 10.58 7.95 2.27
CA LYS A 125 11.75 7.65 3.09
C LYS A 125 12.08 8.88 3.93
N VAL A 126 12.21 8.69 5.23
CA VAL A 126 12.41 9.75 6.20
C VAL A 126 13.57 9.38 7.12
N ARG A 127 14.41 10.35 7.47
CA ARG A 127 15.50 10.16 8.43
C ARG A 127 15.18 10.83 9.76
N ASN A 128 15.45 10.14 10.86
CA ASN A 128 15.46 10.73 12.20
C ASN A 128 16.70 11.61 12.37
N THR A 129 16.52 12.93 12.43
CA THR A 129 17.59 13.92 12.67
C THR A 129 17.55 14.49 14.07
N GLY A 130 16.62 14.02 14.91
CA GLY A 130 16.53 14.40 16.31
C GLY A 130 17.42 13.54 17.21
N ASP A 131 17.48 13.93 18.47
CA ASP A 131 18.25 13.23 19.51
C ASP A 131 17.46 12.08 20.17
N CYS A 132 16.14 12.01 19.96
CA CYS A 132 15.26 11.02 20.56
C CYS A 132 14.96 9.87 19.59
N THR A 133 14.98 8.65 20.13
CA THR A 133 14.54 7.45 19.42
C THR A 133 13.03 7.48 19.24
N TRP A 134 12.55 7.32 18.01
CA TRP A 134 11.13 7.14 17.73
C TRP A 134 10.73 5.70 17.99
N GLY A 135 9.57 5.51 18.58
CA GLY A 135 9.03 4.18 18.90
C GLY A 135 7.52 4.18 18.89
N ALA A 136 6.92 3.42 19.80
CA ALA A 136 5.47 3.34 19.93
C ALA A 136 4.85 4.72 20.15
N GLY A 137 3.75 5.01 19.43
CA GLY A 137 3.01 6.27 19.50
C GLY A 137 3.49 7.36 18.55
N TYR A 138 4.66 7.22 17.93
CA TYR A 138 5.05 8.08 16.81
C TYR A 138 4.24 7.72 15.57
N SER A 139 3.83 8.73 14.82
CA SER A 139 2.95 8.56 13.66
C SER A 139 3.20 9.64 12.61
N ILE A 140 2.58 9.47 11.44
CA ILE A 140 2.45 10.53 10.44
C ILE A 140 1.02 11.07 10.49
N ILE A 141 0.88 12.39 10.49
CA ILE A 141 -0.41 13.08 10.59
C ILE A 141 -0.61 14.06 9.43
N PHE A 142 -1.87 14.33 9.11
CA PHE A 142 -2.21 15.35 8.13
C PHE A 142 -1.76 16.72 8.63
N GLY A 143 -0.99 17.43 7.81
CA GLY A 143 -0.37 18.70 8.18
C GLY A 143 -1.35 19.87 8.26
N GLY A 144 -2.60 19.69 7.83
CA GLY A 144 -3.63 20.73 7.87
C GLY A 144 -3.62 21.69 6.68
N TYR A 145 -2.83 21.39 5.63
CA TYR A 145 -2.72 22.21 4.43
C TYR A 145 -3.25 21.47 3.20
N ASN A 146 -3.93 22.20 2.30
CA ASN A 146 -4.49 21.72 1.04
C ASN A 146 -5.52 20.58 1.20
N ASP A 147 -5.43 19.54 0.37
CA ASP A 147 -6.39 18.43 0.34
C ASP A 147 -5.82 17.24 1.12
N ARG A 148 -6.64 16.61 1.96
CA ARG A 148 -6.26 15.40 2.71
C ARG A 148 -6.30 14.15 1.83
N MET A 149 -7.00 14.18 0.69
CA MET A 149 -7.20 13.06 -0.26
C MET A 149 -7.66 11.77 0.44
N SER A 150 -8.54 11.92 1.43
CA SER A 150 -8.99 10.84 2.33
C SER A 150 -7.85 10.04 2.98
N GLY A 151 -6.65 10.62 3.12
CA GLY A 151 -5.45 9.91 3.54
C GLY A 151 -5.60 9.21 4.89
N VAL A 152 -5.19 7.95 4.98
CA VAL A 152 -5.19 7.16 6.21
C VAL A 152 -3.74 6.77 6.51
N PRO A 153 -3.13 7.34 7.57
CA PRO A 153 -1.74 7.06 7.89
C PRO A 153 -1.56 5.64 8.43
N ALA A 154 -0.47 4.99 8.05
CA ALA A 154 -0.02 3.77 8.69
C ALA A 154 0.68 4.09 10.03
N ALA A 155 0.54 3.21 11.01
CA ALA A 155 1.30 3.30 12.25
C ALA A 155 2.79 3.02 11.99
N LEU A 156 3.67 3.69 12.74
CA LEU A 156 5.09 3.38 12.69
C LEU A 156 5.32 1.99 13.32
N ALA A 157 5.77 1.03 12.51
CA ALA A 157 5.89 -0.36 12.94
C ALA A 157 7.21 -0.69 13.66
N THR A 158 8.20 0.20 13.57
CA THR A 158 9.55 -0.06 14.07
C THR A 158 10.08 1.08 14.92
N THR A 159 11.07 0.76 15.75
CA THR A 159 11.88 1.74 16.47
C THR A 159 12.90 2.35 15.52
N VAL A 160 13.06 3.68 15.56
CA VAL A 160 13.96 4.44 14.68
C VAL A 160 14.88 5.30 15.53
N ILE A 161 16.15 4.88 15.64
CA ILE A 161 17.16 5.61 16.41
C ILE A 161 17.63 6.87 15.67
N PRO A 162 18.27 7.84 16.34
CA PRO A 162 18.89 8.99 15.68
C PRO A 162 19.77 8.59 14.49
N ASN A 163 19.68 9.36 13.41
CA ASN A 163 20.32 9.16 12.10
C ASN A 163 19.86 7.93 11.30
N GLN A 164 18.90 7.15 11.79
CA GLN A 164 18.32 6.03 11.05
C GLN A 164 17.23 6.51 10.07
N GLU A 165 17.11 5.82 8.94
CA GLU A 165 16.04 6.01 7.96
C GLU A 165 14.92 4.99 8.13
N VAL A 166 13.69 5.40 7.81
CA VAL A 166 12.49 4.58 7.85
C VAL A 166 11.54 4.98 6.73
N ASP A 167 10.78 4.02 6.23
CA ASP A 167 9.72 4.25 5.27
C ASP A 167 8.40 4.49 6.03
N VAL A 168 7.74 5.61 5.77
CA VAL A 168 6.43 5.98 6.34
C VAL A 168 5.41 6.07 5.24
N SER A 169 4.21 5.54 5.47
CA SER A 169 3.21 5.39 4.43
C SER A 169 1.84 5.95 4.82
N VAL A 170 1.13 6.45 3.83
CA VAL A 170 -0.27 6.88 3.94
C VAL A 170 -1.04 6.30 2.77
N GLN A 171 -2.16 5.65 3.06
CA GLN A 171 -3.10 5.16 2.05
C GLN A 171 -3.98 6.34 1.61
N PHE A 172 -4.01 6.64 0.32
CA PHE A 172 -4.76 7.75 -0.26
C PHE A 172 -5.85 7.27 -1.21
N LYS A 173 -6.78 8.18 -1.49
CA LYS A 173 -7.76 8.07 -2.57
C LYS A 173 -7.78 9.35 -3.39
N ALA A 174 -7.50 9.22 -4.68
CA ALA A 174 -7.55 10.32 -5.64
C ALA A 174 -8.95 10.96 -5.66
N PRO A 175 -9.06 12.30 -5.63
CA PRO A 175 -10.36 12.97 -5.72
C PRO A 175 -11.12 12.65 -7.01
N ALA A 176 -12.45 12.83 -7.00
CA ALA A 176 -13.30 12.48 -8.13
C ALA A 176 -13.25 13.48 -9.30
N GLN A 177 -12.81 14.71 -9.04
CA GLN A 177 -12.73 15.76 -10.06
C GLN A 177 -11.33 15.77 -10.66
N ALA A 178 -11.23 15.94 -11.98
CA ALA A 178 -9.94 16.14 -12.65
C ALA A 178 -9.27 17.42 -12.14
N GLY A 179 -7.94 17.38 -11.97
CA GLY A 179 -7.18 18.50 -11.41
C GLY A 179 -5.83 18.10 -10.86
N GLU A 180 -5.06 19.09 -10.43
CA GLU A 180 -3.83 18.87 -9.65
C GLU A 180 -4.16 18.90 -8.16
N TYR A 181 -3.66 17.92 -7.42
CA TYR A 181 -3.88 17.81 -5.98
C TYR A 181 -2.57 17.67 -5.24
N LEU A 182 -2.49 18.37 -4.11
CA LEU A 182 -1.35 18.36 -3.20
C LEU A 182 -1.85 18.05 -1.79
N SER A 183 -1.20 17.11 -1.11
CA SER A 183 -1.44 16.82 0.31
C SER A 183 -0.14 16.95 1.09
N ALA A 184 -0.21 17.58 2.26
CA ALA A 184 0.94 17.83 3.13
C ALA A 184 0.80 17.08 4.46
N TRP A 185 1.87 16.42 4.88
CA TRP A 185 1.92 15.53 6.04
C TRP A 185 3.15 15.83 6.89
N ARG A 186 3.11 15.49 8.18
CA ARG A 186 4.25 15.63 9.10
C ARG A 186 4.31 14.46 10.07
N MET A 187 5.50 14.19 10.59
CA MET A 187 5.66 13.30 11.72
C MET A 187 5.05 13.94 12.98
N ALA A 188 4.55 13.10 13.88
CA ALA A 188 4.05 13.51 15.18
C ALA A 188 4.47 12.53 16.27
N ASN A 189 4.76 13.07 17.45
CA ASN A 189 5.17 12.30 18.61
C ASN A 189 3.94 11.73 19.36
N PRO A 190 4.12 10.90 20.40
CA PRO A 190 3.00 10.27 21.13
C PRO A 190 2.04 11.25 21.80
N SER A 191 2.45 12.50 22.02
CA SER A 191 1.58 13.57 22.53
C SER A 191 0.80 14.30 21.43
N GLY A 192 0.98 13.91 20.16
CA GLY A 192 0.33 14.52 19.01
C GLY A 192 1.00 15.79 18.50
N TYR A 193 2.18 16.15 19.00
CA TYR A 193 2.91 17.32 18.52
C TYR A 193 3.60 17.01 17.19
N ALA A 194 3.29 17.82 16.18
CA ALA A 194 3.90 17.72 14.86
C ALA A 194 5.34 18.24 14.86
N PHE A 195 6.26 17.50 14.23
CA PHE A 195 7.69 17.86 14.14
C PHE A 195 8.28 17.56 12.75
N GLY A 196 9.52 18.00 12.53
CA GLY A 196 10.25 17.78 11.28
C GLY A 196 9.71 18.52 10.05
N GLN A 197 10.26 18.18 8.89
CA GLN A 197 9.85 18.72 7.60
C GLN A 197 8.45 18.24 7.18
N PHE A 198 7.83 18.96 6.24
CA PHE A 198 6.63 18.47 5.57
C PHE A 198 7.00 17.40 4.53
N LEU A 199 6.13 16.40 4.44
CA LEU A 199 6.13 15.36 3.43
C LEU A 199 4.97 15.63 2.48
N PHE A 200 5.24 15.68 1.18
CA PHE A 200 4.25 16.05 0.18
C PHE A 200 3.91 14.89 -0.73
N VAL A 201 2.67 14.87 -1.18
CA VAL A 201 2.27 14.06 -2.33
C VAL A 201 1.52 14.94 -3.30
N LYS A 202 2.03 15.01 -4.53
CA LYS A 202 1.42 15.72 -5.64
C LYS A 202 0.96 14.73 -6.72
N ILE A 203 -0.32 14.76 -7.07
CA ILE A 203 -0.89 13.93 -8.14
C ILE A 203 -1.68 14.78 -9.15
N ILE A 204 -1.91 14.22 -10.32
CA ILE A 204 -2.80 14.78 -11.33
C ILE A 204 -3.93 13.79 -11.58
N VAL A 205 -5.17 14.20 -11.37
CA VAL A 205 -6.35 13.38 -11.70
C VAL A 205 -6.81 13.73 -13.11
N ARG A 206 -6.96 12.72 -13.98
CA ARG A 206 -7.49 12.85 -15.36
C ARG A 206 -8.43 11.73 -15.74
#